data_AF-A0AAD4F8M3-F1
#
_entry.id   AF-A0AAD4F8M3-F1
#
_cell.length_a   1.000
_cell.length_b   1.000
_cell.length_c   1.000
_cell.angle_alpha   90.00
_cell.angle_beta   90.00
_cell.angle_gamma   90.00
#
_symmetry.space_group_name_H-M   'P 1'
#
loop_
_entity.id
_entity.type
_entity.pdbx_description
1 polymer ?
#
loop_
_entity_poly.entity_id
_entity_poly.type
_entity_poly.pdbx_seq_one_letter_code
_entity_poly.pdbx_strand_id
1 'polypeptide(L)'
;MLQKRVVLKKSPESPSRSLDIPEASAASLKKFQLEYVDLYLIHSPSFSDYDYDPDSDLQKALKDIEDVCRSGKAKAIGLSSCLQPHVEAILQLPTIKAVVNQIEFYHYLQRGNEYVS
;
A
#
# COMPACT_ATOMS: atom_id res chain seq x y z
N MET A 1 -5.69 -27.84 -6.25
CA MET A 1 -6.39 -26.55 -6.09
C MET A 1 -5.51 -25.46 -6.69
N LEU A 2 -5.99 -24.72 -7.70
CA LEU A 2 -5.23 -23.56 -8.19
C LEU A 2 -5.20 -22.48 -7.11
N GLN A 3 -4.00 -22.11 -6.64
CA GLN A 3 -3.82 -20.90 -5.83
C GLN A 3 -4.12 -19.69 -6.71
N LYS A 4 -5.26 -19.02 -6.49
CA LYS A 4 -5.54 -17.73 -7.11
C LYS A 4 -4.64 -16.70 -6.45
N ARG A 5 -3.72 -16.12 -7.22
CA ARG A 5 -2.91 -14.99 -6.75
C ARG A 5 -3.76 -13.74 -6.76
N VAL A 6 -4.01 -13.16 -5.59
CA VAL A 6 -4.87 -11.97 -5.46
C VAL A 6 -4.04 -10.80 -4.91
N VAL A 7 -4.16 -9.66 -5.59
CA VAL A 7 -3.57 -8.38 -5.18
C VAL A 7 -4.71 -7.45 -4.77
N LEU A 8 -4.61 -6.86 -3.58
CA LEU A 8 -5.54 -5.83 -3.13
C LEU A 8 -4.83 -4.49 -3.01
N LYS A 9 -5.53 -3.42 -3.38
CA LYS A 9 -5.09 -2.03 -3.21
C LYS A 9 -6.10 -1.28 -2.39
N LYS A 10 -5.64 -0.40 -1.49
CA LYS A 10 -6.50 0.54 -0.77
C LYS A 10 -6.02 1.98 -0.99
N SER A 11 -6.94 2.83 -1.46
CA SER A 11 -6.72 4.27 -1.57
C SER A 11 -6.91 4.97 -0.23
N PRO A 12 -6.09 6.00 0.08
CA PRO A 12 -6.29 6.82 1.28
C PRO A 12 -7.46 7.82 1.17
N GLU A 13 -7.94 8.10 -0.04
CA GLU A 13 -8.81 9.25 -0.38
C GLU A 13 -10.29 9.09 0.01
N SER A 14 -10.63 8.84 1.27
CA SER A 14 -12.03 8.83 1.71
C SER A 14 -12.22 9.70 2.96
N PRO A 15 -12.65 10.97 2.82
CA PRO A 15 -12.76 11.93 3.93
C PRO A 15 -13.81 11.58 5.00
N SER A 16 -14.52 10.44 4.86
CA SER A 16 -15.51 9.95 5.81
C SER A 16 -15.14 8.63 6.49
N ARG A 17 -13.96 8.05 6.20
CA ARG A 17 -13.49 6.83 6.83
C ARG A 17 -12.03 6.98 7.20
N SER A 18 -11.81 7.15 8.49
CA SER A 18 -10.54 6.97 9.19
C SER A 18 -9.68 5.88 8.57
N LEU A 19 -8.38 6.14 8.55
CA LEU A 19 -7.27 5.27 8.18
C LEU A 19 -7.24 3.95 8.99
N ASP A 20 -8.25 3.11 8.84
CA ASP A 20 -8.28 1.75 9.39
C ASP A 20 -8.06 0.75 8.25
N ILE A 21 -6.78 0.63 7.89
CA ILE A 21 -6.30 -0.34 6.92
C ILE A 21 -6.63 -1.79 7.34
N PRO A 22 -6.50 -2.19 8.62
CA PRO A 22 -6.95 -3.49 9.10
C PRO A 22 -8.44 -3.78 8.81
N GLU A 23 -9.34 -2.84 9.09
CA GLU A 23 -10.76 -2.97 8.78
C GLU A 23 -11.02 -3.07 7.28
N ALA A 24 -10.39 -2.20 6.48
CA ALA A 24 -10.53 -2.20 5.03
C ALA A 24 -10.03 -3.51 4.39
N SER A 25 -8.93 -4.06 4.93
CA SER A 25 -8.40 -5.37 4.54
C SER A 25 -9.38 -6.48 4.88
N ALA A 26 -9.91 -6.50 6.11
CA ALA A 26 -10.90 -7.49 6.54
C ALA A 26 -12.18 -7.44 5.70
N ALA A 27 -12.68 -6.24 5.41
CA ALA A 27 -13.85 -6.05 4.55
C ALA A 27 -13.62 -6.56 3.12
N SER A 28 -12.43 -6.31 2.57
CA SER A 28 -12.05 -6.78 1.23
C SER A 28 -11.91 -8.30 1.16
N LEU A 29 -11.22 -8.90 2.13
CA LEU A 29 -11.10 -10.35 2.27
C LEU A 29 -12.48 -11.02 2.37
N LYS A 30 -13.37 -10.47 3.20
CA LYS A 30 -14.76 -10.94 3.31
C LYS A 30 -15.51 -10.81 1.97
N LYS A 31 -15.39 -9.68 1.28
CA LYS A 31 -16.06 -9.43 -0.01
C LYS A 31 -15.64 -10.44 -1.09
N PHE A 32 -14.35 -10.78 -1.13
CA PHE A 32 -13.80 -11.72 -2.09
C PHE A 32 -13.78 -13.17 -1.59
N GLN A 33 -14.27 -13.43 -0.38
CA GLN A 33 -14.30 -14.76 0.26
C GLN A 33 -12.90 -15.38 0.34
N LEU A 34 -11.93 -14.59 0.78
CA LEU A 34 -10.52 -14.96 0.93
C LEU A 34 -10.11 -14.93 2.40
N GLU A 35 -9.20 -15.83 2.77
CA GLU A 35 -8.58 -15.82 4.10
C GLU A 35 -7.32 -14.94 4.12
N TYR A 36 -6.63 -14.84 2.98
CA TYR A 36 -5.43 -14.02 2.82
C TYR A 36 -5.29 -13.53 1.37
N VAL A 37 -4.37 -12.59 1.16
CA VAL A 37 -3.85 -12.20 -0.16
C VAL A 37 -2.35 -12.39 -0.26
N ASP A 38 -1.85 -12.59 -1.49
CA ASP A 38 -0.41 -12.72 -1.69
C ASP A 38 0.30 -11.37 -1.59
N LEU A 39 -0.36 -10.28 -1.98
CA LEU A 39 0.19 -8.93 -1.94
C LEU A 39 -0.88 -7.88 -1.57
N TYR A 40 -0.59 -7.06 -0.57
CA TYR A 40 -1.41 -5.92 -0.19
C TYR A 40 -0.65 -4.60 -0.42
N LEU A 41 -1.27 -3.67 -1.14
CA LEU A 41 -0.61 -2.43 -1.58
C LEU A 41 -1.29 -1.18 -0.99
N ILE A 42 -0.47 -0.24 -0.55
CA ILE A 42 -0.89 1.17 -0.43
C ILE A 42 -1.06 1.71 -1.86
N HIS A 43 -2.25 2.23 -2.19
CA HIS A 43 -2.58 2.56 -3.58
C HIS A 43 -1.91 3.83 -4.11
N SER A 44 -1.74 4.85 -3.26
CA SER A 44 -1.17 6.14 -3.61
C SER A 44 -0.63 6.82 -2.35
N PRO A 45 0.45 7.61 -2.45
CA PRO A 45 0.90 8.48 -1.36
C PRO A 45 -0.01 9.71 -1.19
N SER A 46 -0.94 10.00 -2.10
CA SER A 46 -1.82 11.17 -2.00
C SER A 46 -2.95 10.95 -0.98
N PHE A 47 -3.02 11.80 0.04
CA PHE A 47 -4.12 11.83 1.01
C PHE A 47 -4.88 13.15 0.83
N SER A 48 -6.21 13.10 0.88
CA SER A 48 -7.09 14.17 0.39
C SER A 48 -7.41 15.27 1.41
N ASP A 49 -6.73 15.31 2.55
CA ASP A 49 -7.12 16.13 3.70
C ASP A 49 -6.30 17.43 3.81
N TYR A 50 -6.90 18.47 4.40
CA TYR A 50 -6.28 19.80 4.53
C TYR A 50 -5.12 19.85 5.54
N ASP A 51 -5.04 18.90 6.48
CA ASP A 51 -3.97 18.74 7.48
C ASP A 51 -2.99 17.62 7.09
N TYR A 52 -2.67 17.54 5.80
CA TYR A 52 -1.86 16.48 5.23
C TYR A 52 -0.36 16.69 5.46
N ASP A 53 0.28 15.75 6.17
CA ASP A 53 1.72 15.56 6.13
C ASP A 53 2.03 14.25 5.37
N PRO A 54 2.53 14.35 4.12
CA PRO A 54 2.78 13.21 3.23
C PRO A 54 3.61 12.11 3.85
N ASP A 55 4.61 12.48 4.64
CA ASP A 55 5.53 11.51 5.20
C ASP A 55 4.87 10.82 6.39
N SER A 56 4.29 11.56 7.32
CA SER A 56 3.69 10.96 8.54
C SER A 56 2.50 10.03 8.23
N ASP A 57 1.65 10.40 7.27
CA ASP A 57 0.48 9.61 6.88
C ASP A 57 0.89 8.33 6.14
N LEU A 58 1.88 8.43 5.25
CA LEU A 58 2.43 7.27 4.56
C LEU A 58 3.12 6.31 5.53
N GLN A 59 3.84 6.83 6.52
CA GLN A 59 4.48 6.04 7.58
C GLN A 59 3.44 5.31 8.44
N LYS A 60 2.37 6.00 8.84
CA LYS A 60 1.25 5.37 9.54
C LYS A 60 0.63 4.26 8.70
N ALA A 61 0.33 4.55 7.43
CA ALA A 61 -0.24 3.57 6.52
C ALA A 61 0.65 2.33 6.37
N LEU A 62 1.96 2.51 6.32
CA LEU A 62 2.91 1.39 6.30
C LEU A 62 2.84 0.55 7.56
N LYS A 63 2.86 1.18 8.73
CA LYS A 63 2.73 0.46 10.00
C LYS A 63 1.45 -0.39 10.03
N ASP A 64 0.35 0.16 9.55
CA ASP A 64 -0.93 -0.54 9.53
C ASP A 64 -0.94 -1.72 8.54
N ILE A 65 -0.31 -1.61 7.34
CA ILE A 65 -0.20 -2.77 6.43
C ILE A 65 0.78 -3.82 6.97
N GLU A 66 1.79 -3.44 7.75
CA GLU A 66 2.67 -4.40 8.44
C GLU A 66 1.87 -5.27 9.41
N ASP A 67 0.93 -4.69 10.16
CA ASP A 67 0.06 -5.45 11.07
C ASP A 67 -0.85 -6.41 10.31
N VAL A 68 -1.35 -6.01 9.14
CA VAL A 68 -2.07 -6.92 8.23
C VAL A 68 -1.17 -8.08 7.79
N CYS A 69 0.09 -7.80 7.46
CA CYS A 69 1.07 -8.83 7.09
C CYS A 69 1.38 -9.78 8.25
N ARG A 70 1.66 -9.24 9.46
CA ARG A 70 1.93 -10.01 10.68
C ARG A 70 0.75 -10.90 11.08
N SER A 71 -0.48 -10.45 10.82
CA SER A 71 -1.68 -11.24 11.08
C SER A 71 -1.89 -12.42 10.12
N GLY A 72 -1.05 -12.57 9.09
CA GLY A 72 -1.17 -13.63 8.08
C GLY A 72 -2.21 -13.34 6.98
N LYS A 73 -2.92 -12.21 7.06
CA LYS A 73 -3.91 -11.78 6.07
C LYS A 73 -3.29 -11.29 4.76
N ALA A 74 -2.01 -10.91 4.79
CA ALA A 74 -1.21 -10.64 3.60
C ALA A 74 0.13 -11.37 3.71
N LYS A 75 0.57 -12.04 2.63
CA LYS A 75 1.90 -12.67 2.60
C LYS A 75 3.03 -11.68 2.34
N ALA A 76 2.75 -10.62 1.59
CA ALA A 76 3.68 -9.56 1.26
C ALA A 76 2.96 -8.22 1.19
N ILE A 77 3.73 -7.14 1.32
CA ILE A 77 3.25 -5.77 1.28
C ILE A 77 4.03 -4.94 0.26
N GLY A 78 3.40 -3.88 -0.25
CA GLY A 78 4.04 -2.99 -1.21
C GLY A 78 3.34 -1.65 -1.36
N LEU A 79 3.80 -0.92 -2.36
CA LEU A 79 3.38 0.43 -2.70
C LEU A 79 2.82 0.46 -4.12
N SER A 80 2.12 1.54 -4.42
CA SER A 80 1.65 1.86 -5.76
C SER A 80 1.73 3.38 -5.91
N SER A 81 2.21 3.84 -7.05
CA SER A 81 2.32 5.27 -7.37
C SER A 81 3.20 6.10 -6.42
N CYS A 82 4.10 5.48 -5.65
CA CYS A 82 4.99 6.19 -4.73
C CYS A 82 6.27 6.64 -5.45
N LEU A 83 6.45 7.95 -5.65
CA LEU A 83 7.71 8.54 -6.14
C LEU A 83 8.91 8.26 -5.21
N GLN A 84 10.13 8.42 -5.73
CA GLN A 84 11.38 8.19 -5.02
C GLN A 84 11.46 8.90 -3.66
N PRO A 85 11.11 10.18 -3.50
CA PRO A 85 11.13 10.84 -2.18
C PRO A 85 10.22 10.16 -1.17
N HIS A 86 9.05 9.68 -1.59
CA HIS A 86 8.15 8.93 -0.71
C HIS A 86 8.76 7.59 -0.29
N VAL A 87 9.44 6.91 -1.21
CA VAL A 87 10.14 5.64 -0.92
C VAL A 87 11.30 5.87 0.04
N GLU A 88 12.06 6.94 -0.13
CA GLU A 88 13.17 7.31 0.75
C GLU A 88 12.69 7.68 2.16
N ALA A 89 11.61 8.47 2.26
CA ALA A 89 11.00 8.86 3.53
C ALA A 89 10.58 7.65 4.36
N ILE A 90 10.10 6.60 3.70
CA ILE A 90 9.65 5.39 4.38
C ILE A 90 10.76 4.38 4.61
N LEU A 91 11.82 4.31 3.80
CA LEU A 91 12.86 3.27 3.94
C LEU A 91 13.58 3.30 5.30
N GLN A 92 13.47 4.39 6.06
CA GLN A 92 14.09 4.54 7.37
C GLN A 92 13.30 3.89 8.53
N LEU A 93 12.10 3.35 8.28
CA LEU A 93 11.12 3.06 9.34
C LEU A 93 10.60 1.62 9.43
N PRO A 94 10.26 0.89 8.34
CA PRO A 94 9.53 -0.35 8.43
C PRO A 94 10.43 -1.51 8.84
N THR A 95 9.84 -2.43 9.60
CA THR A 95 10.44 -3.72 9.95
C THR A 95 10.24 -4.72 8.80
N ILE A 96 9.15 -4.61 8.04
CA ILE A 96 8.85 -5.45 6.89
C ILE A 96 9.07 -4.63 5.62
N LYS A 97 10.04 -5.02 4.80
CA LYS A 97 10.36 -4.33 3.55
C LYS A 97 9.19 -4.41 2.56
N ALA A 98 8.77 -3.27 2.03
CA ALA A 98 7.88 -3.20 0.87
C ALA A 98 8.57 -3.85 -0.35
N VAL A 99 7.99 -4.92 -0.88
CA VAL A 99 8.66 -5.75 -1.92
C VAL A 99 8.41 -5.27 -3.34
N VAL A 100 7.39 -4.43 -3.55
CA VAL A 100 6.96 -3.94 -4.86
C VAL A 100 6.56 -2.47 -4.73
N ASN A 101 6.87 -1.68 -5.76
CA ASN A 101 6.23 -0.40 -6.03
C ASN A 101 5.58 -0.48 -7.41
N GLN A 102 4.24 -0.56 -7.46
CA GLN A 102 3.52 -0.65 -8.73
C GLN A 102 3.38 0.73 -9.35
N ILE A 103 4.03 0.92 -10.50
CA ILE A 103 4.06 2.21 -11.20
C ILE A 103 3.28 2.16 -12.51
N GLU A 104 2.87 3.35 -12.95
CA GLU A 104 2.36 3.57 -14.29
C GLU A 104 3.55 3.59 -15.26
N PHE A 105 3.54 2.70 -16.26
CA PHE A 105 4.65 2.57 -17.20
C PHE A 105 4.15 2.22 -18.60
N TYR A 106 4.39 3.10 -19.56
CA TYR A 106 4.10 2.89 -20.98
C TYR A 106 4.96 3.83 -21.85
N HIS A 107 4.90 3.66 -23.19
CA HIS A 107 5.79 4.35 -24.13
C HIS A 107 5.88 5.87 -23.94
N TYR A 108 4.77 6.53 -23.60
CA TYR A 108 4.72 7.98 -23.39
C TYR A 108 5.00 8.41 -21.94
N LEU A 109 5.11 7.46 -21.01
CA LEU A 109 5.28 7.73 -19.59
C LEU A 109 6.16 6.66 -18.96
N GLN A 110 7.47 6.78 -19.18
CA GLN A 110 8.46 5.83 -18.67
C GLN A 110 8.89 6.16 -17.23
N ARG A 111 8.82 7.44 -16.82
CA ARG A 111 9.14 7.95 -15.47
C ARG A 111 10.40 7.29 -14.85
N GLY A 112 11.46 7.16 -15.66
CA GLY A 112 12.61 6.29 -15.35
C GLY A 112 13.37 6.61 -14.06
N ASN A 113 13.45 7.89 -13.68
CA ASN A 113 14.19 8.34 -12.49
C ASN A 113 13.26 8.84 -11.37
N GLU A 114 11.94 8.66 -11.50
CA GLU A 114 10.98 9.22 -10.54
C GLU A 114 10.56 8.22 -9.47
N TYR A 115 10.86 6.92 -9.65
CA TYR A 115 10.31 5.83 -8.83
C TYR A 115 11.34 4.84 -8.27
N VAL A 116 12.58 4.89 -8.78
CA VAL A 116 13.64 3.92 -8.48
C VAL A 116 14.91 4.68 -8.17
N SER A 117 15.58 4.29 -7.08
CA SER A 117 16.91 4.79 -6.68
C SER A 117 18.02 4.15 -7.50
#